data_AF-A0A7C3U182-F1
#
_entry.id   AF-A0A7C3U182-F1
#
_cell.length_a   1.000
_cell.length_b   1.000
_cell.length_c   1.000
_cell.angle_alpha   90.00
_cell.angle_beta   90.00
_cell.angle_gamma   90.00
#
_symmetry.space_group_name_H-M   'P 1'
#
loop_
_entity.id
_entity.type
_entity.pdbx_description
1 polymer ?
#
loop_
_entity_poly.entity_id
_entity_poly.type
_entity_poly.pdbx_seq_one_letter_code
_entity_poly.pdbx_strand_id
1 'polypeptide(L)'
;MHISTNINIVGVESKDERLLVPFVVTIGYTPSVAQINIKGQALVSGTREELEQVRAGYREKKAPPQILLQAITSASLVEATVVSRALNVPPPIPLPGVRPPHKEGESPSYFG
;
A
#
# COMPACT_ATOMS: atom_id res chain seq x y z
N MET A 1 8.93 14.43 -9.15
CA MET A 1 8.03 13.35 -9.58
C MET A 1 7.31 12.86 -8.35
N HIS A 2 5.97 12.80 -8.40
CA HIS A 2 5.15 12.31 -7.30
C HIS A 2 4.52 10.98 -7.71
N ILE A 3 4.52 10.01 -6.81
CA ILE A 3 3.95 8.67 -7.04
C ILE A 3 2.81 8.50 -6.05
N SER A 4 1.60 8.20 -6.56
CA SER A 4 0.43 7.91 -5.75
C SER A 4 0.07 6.44 -5.87
N THR A 5 -0.35 5.82 -4.77
CA THR A 5 -0.84 4.43 -4.75
C THR A 5 -2.23 4.44 -4.12
N ASN A 6 -3.20 3.85 -4.81
CA ASN A 6 -4.57 3.68 -4.33
C ASN A 6 -4.92 2.20 -4.37
N ILE A 7 -5.65 1.74 -3.35
CA ILE A 7 -6.11 0.35 -3.25
C ILE A 7 -7.63 0.39 -3.16
N ASN A 8 -8.28 -0.39 -4.01
CA ASN A 8 -9.71 -0.57 -4.01
C ASN A 8 -10.05 -2.05 -3.81
N ILE A 9 -10.91 -2.34 -2.84
CA ILE A 9 -11.47 -3.67 -2.63
C ILE A 9 -12.76 -3.76 -3.44
N VAL A 10 -12.79 -4.70 -4.38
CA VAL A 10 -13.89 -4.88 -5.32
C VAL A 10 -15.04 -5.67 -4.69
N GLY A 11 -14.72 -6.63 -3.82
CA GLY A 11 -15.70 -7.53 -3.22
C GLY A 11 -15.14 -8.34 -2.05
N VAL A 12 -16.04 -9.05 -1.38
CA VAL A 12 -15.71 -10.07 -0.38
C VAL A 12 -16.62 -11.27 -0.62
N GLU A 13 -16.02 -12.38 -1.05
CA GLU A 13 -16.70 -13.65 -1.37
C GLU A 13 -16.30 -14.71 -0.35
N SER A 14 -17.22 -15.59 0.04
CA SER A 14 -16.90 -16.72 0.92
C SER A 14 -16.57 -17.96 0.07
N LYS A 15 -15.46 -18.63 0.36
CA LYS A 15 -15.05 -19.87 -0.29
C LYS A 15 -14.33 -20.78 0.71
N ASP A 16 -14.82 -22.00 0.89
CA ASP A 16 -14.17 -23.07 1.67
C ASP A 16 -13.66 -22.59 3.05
N GLU A 17 -14.55 -22.00 3.86
CA GLU A 17 -14.26 -21.42 5.19
C GLU A 17 -13.24 -20.26 5.19
N ARG A 18 -12.97 -19.67 4.03
CA ARG A 18 -12.11 -18.49 3.85
C ARG A 18 -12.88 -17.39 3.14
N LEU A 19 -12.31 -16.19 3.16
CA LEU A 19 -12.79 -15.08 2.34
C LEU A 19 -11.84 -14.82 1.19
N LEU A 20 -12.39 -14.72 -0.01
CA LEU A 20 -11.74 -14.18 -1.19
C LEU A 20 -12.06 -12.69 -1.29
N VAL A 21 -11.02 -11.88 -1.36
CA VAL A 21 -11.13 -10.41 -1.45
C VAL A 21 -10.45 -9.95 -2.72
N PRO A 22 -11.20 -9.81 -3.84
CA PRO A 22 -10.66 -9.24 -5.06
C PRO A 22 -10.33 -7.76 -4.85
N PHE A 23 -9.17 -7.33 -5.34
CA PHE A 23 -8.70 -5.96 -5.20
C PHE A 23 -8.07 -5.44 -6.49
N VAL A 24 -8.00 -4.11 -6.59
CA VAL A 24 -7.25 -3.39 -7.62
C VAL A 24 -6.34 -2.39 -6.93
N VAL A 25 -5.05 -2.45 -7.25
CA VAL A 25 -4.06 -1.43 -6.86
C VAL A 25 -3.72 -0.59 -8.08
N THR A 26 -3.84 0.73 -7.94
CA THR A 26 -3.53 1.71 -8.98
C THR A 26 -2.37 2.55 -8.51
N ILE A 27 -1.30 2.58 -9.31
CA ILE A 27 -0.11 3.39 -9.07
C ILE A 27 0.00 4.40 -10.19
N GLY A 28 -0.08 5.69 -9.83
CA GLY A 28 -0.02 6.81 -10.76
C GLY A 28 1.26 7.62 -10.59
N TYR A 29 1.78 8.14 -11.69
CA TYR A 29 2.96 9.01 -11.71
C TYR A 29 2.55 10.43 -12.12
N THR A 30 3.10 11.43 -11.44
CA THR A 30 2.89 12.85 -11.78
C THR A 30 4.25 13.54 -11.99
N PRO A 31 4.53 14.11 -13.19
CA PRO A 31 3.68 14.16 -14.39
C PRO A 31 3.33 12.76 -14.96
N SER A 32 2.23 12.66 -15.72
CA SER A 32 1.66 11.39 -16.21
C SER A 32 2.54 10.70 -17.25
N VAL A 33 3.56 10.01 -16.77
CA VAL A 33 4.52 9.25 -17.58
C VAL A 33 4.20 7.76 -17.62
N ALA A 34 3.49 7.25 -16.61
CA ALA A 34 3.04 5.87 -16.53
C ALA A 34 1.86 5.73 -15.57
N GLN A 35 1.13 4.62 -15.69
CA GLN A 35 0.18 4.14 -14.72
C GLN A 35 0.24 2.61 -14.67
N ILE A 36 0.31 2.05 -13.46
CA ILE A 36 0.34 0.60 -13.24
C ILE A 36 -0.94 0.21 -12.50
N ASN A 37 -1.71 -0.71 -13.07
CA ASN A 37 -2.92 -1.26 -12.45
C ASN A 37 -2.69 -2.76 -12.20
N ILE A 38 -2.70 -3.16 -10.93
CA ILE A 38 -2.53 -4.55 -10.50
C ILE A 38 -3.88 -5.05 -10.00
N LYS A 39 -4.38 -6.14 -10.59
CA LYS A 39 -5.58 -6.83 -10.14
C LYS A 39 -5.17 -8.13 -9.46
N GLY A 40 -5.72 -8.39 -8.29
CA GLY A 40 -5.40 -9.57 -7.51
C GLY A 40 -6.54 -10.03 -6.64
N GLN A 41 -6.33 -11.14 -5.96
CA GLN A 41 -7.26 -11.70 -4.98
C GLN A 41 -6.47 -12.02 -3.71
N ALA A 42 -6.90 -11.46 -2.58
CA ALA A 42 -6.38 -11.84 -1.28
C ALA A 42 -7.24 -12.96 -0.69
N LEU A 43 -6.58 -14.01 -0.18
CA LEU A 43 -7.24 -15.09 0.53
C LEU A 43 -7.08 -14.86 2.03
N VAL A 44 -8.18 -14.56 2.72
CA VAL A 44 -8.22 -14.30 4.17
C VAL A 44 -8.68 -15.55 4.88
N SER A 45 -7.86 -16.02 5.82
CA SER A 45 -8.13 -17.18 6.68
C SER A 45 -8.07 -16.73 8.14
N GLY A 46 -8.90 -17.30 9.00
CA GLY A 46 -9.01 -16.91 10.40
C GLY A 46 -10.11 -17.69 11.10
N THR A 47 -10.49 -17.26 12.31
CA THR A 47 -11.65 -17.84 12.99
C THR A 47 -12.95 -17.44 12.29
N ARG A 48 -14.03 -18.20 12.52
CA ARG A 48 -15.33 -17.89 11.92
C ARG A 48 -15.82 -16.49 12.31
N GLU A 49 -15.55 -16.09 13.55
CA GLU A 49 -15.90 -14.78 14.09
C GLU A 49 -15.14 -13.65 13.37
N GLU A 50 -13.85 -13.81 13.14
CA GLU A 50 -13.02 -12.83 12.40
C GLU A 50 -13.49 -12.68 10.95
N LEU A 51 -13.78 -13.79 10.27
CA LEU A 51 -14.25 -13.77 8.89
C LEU A 51 -15.63 -13.12 8.78
N GLU A 52 -16.56 -13.40 9.69
CA GLU A 52 -17.86 -12.72 9.72
C GLU A 52 -17.72 -11.22 10.00
N GLN A 53 -16.78 -10.80 10.85
CA GLN A 53 -16.51 -9.37 11.07
C GLN A 53 -16.01 -8.66 9.81
N VAL A 54 -15.10 -9.27 9.07
CA VAL A 54 -14.61 -8.72 7.79
C VAL A 54 -15.75 -8.62 6.79
N ARG A 55 -16.58 -9.66 6.68
CA ARG A 55 -17.72 -9.70 5.76
C ARG A 55 -18.80 -8.68 6.12
N ALA A 56 -19.16 -8.58 7.40
CA ALA A 56 -20.12 -7.60 7.90
C ALA A 56 -19.59 -6.18 7.72
N GLY A 57 -18.31 -5.95 8.05
CA GLY A 57 -17.64 -4.65 7.86
C GLY A 57 -17.70 -4.19 6.41
N TYR A 58 -17.44 -5.09 5.45
CA TYR A 58 -17.55 -4.76 4.04
C TYR A 58 -18.99 -4.38 3.62
N ARG A 59 -20.01 -5.14 4.08
CA ARG A 59 -21.42 -4.84 3.80
C ARG A 59 -21.86 -3.49 4.37
N GLU A 60 -21.34 -3.13 5.54
CA GLU A 60 -21.59 -1.85 6.21
C GLU A 60 -20.72 -0.71 5.66
N LYS A 61 -19.91 -0.97 4.61
CA LYS A 61 -18.95 -0.01 4.03
C LYS A 61 -17.96 0.55 5.05
N LYS A 62 -17.63 -0.23 6.08
CA LYS A 62 -16.57 0.08 7.04
C LYS A 62 -15.21 -0.05 6.37
N ALA A 63 -14.22 0.65 6.94
CA ALA A 63 -12.84 0.51 6.51
C ALA A 63 -12.38 -0.94 6.63
N PRO A 64 -11.67 -1.50 5.62
CA PRO A 64 -11.12 -2.83 5.71
C PRO A 64 -10.08 -2.94 6.83
N PRO A 65 -9.83 -4.14 7.37
CA PRO A 65 -8.79 -4.35 8.37
C PRO A 65 -7.43 -3.83 7.87
N GLN A 66 -6.73 -3.06 8.71
CA GLN A 66 -5.45 -2.46 8.32
C GLN A 66 -4.41 -3.51 7.91
N ILE A 67 -4.41 -4.67 8.56
CA ILE A 67 -3.51 -5.78 8.23
C ILE A 67 -3.74 -6.31 6.80
N LEU A 68 -5.01 -6.36 6.35
CA LEU A 68 -5.36 -6.78 5.00
C LEU A 68 -4.86 -5.76 3.97
N LEU A 69 -5.10 -4.47 4.23
CA LEU A 69 -4.60 -3.39 3.37
C LEU A 69 -3.07 -3.40 3.30
N GLN A 70 -2.40 -3.56 4.43
CA GLN A 70 -0.94 -3.61 4.49
C GLN A 70 -0.39 -4.80 3.68
N ALA A 71 -0.96 -5.99 3.84
CA ALA A 71 -0.53 -7.18 3.10
C ALA A 71 -0.71 -7.00 1.58
N ILE A 72 -1.87 -6.50 1.14
CA ILE A 72 -2.13 -6.19 -0.28
C ILE A 72 -1.15 -5.14 -0.80
N THR A 73 -0.91 -4.08 -0.03
CA THR A 73 0.04 -3.01 -0.39
C THR A 73 1.43 -3.58 -0.59
N SER A 74 1.97 -4.28 0.41
CA SER A 74 3.33 -4.80 0.38
C SER A 74 3.55 -5.75 -0.80
N ALA A 75 2.64 -6.69 -1.04
CA ALA A 75 2.73 -7.61 -2.18
C ALA A 75 2.64 -6.86 -3.52
N SER A 76 1.69 -5.93 -3.65
CA SER A 76 1.48 -5.18 -4.89
C SER A 76 2.64 -4.23 -5.21
N LEU A 77 3.27 -3.63 -4.20
CA LEU A 77 4.44 -2.76 -4.40
C LEU A 77 5.67 -3.54 -4.87
N VAL A 78 5.85 -4.79 -4.41
CA VAL A 78 6.92 -5.67 -4.89
C VAL A 78 6.73 -5.95 -6.38
N GLU A 79 5.52 -6.38 -6.78
CA GLU A 79 5.20 -6.64 -8.19
C GLU A 79 5.33 -5.37 -9.04
N ALA A 80 4.81 -4.26 -8.55
CA ALA A 80 4.90 -2.99 -9.24
C ALA A 80 6.35 -2.53 -9.42
N THR A 81 7.25 -2.85 -8.49
CA THR A 81 8.68 -2.54 -8.61
C THR A 81 9.33 -3.30 -9.76
N VAL A 82 9.01 -4.59 -9.90
CA VAL A 82 9.49 -5.42 -11.02
C VAL A 82 8.97 -4.86 -12.34
N VAL A 83 7.69 -4.51 -12.41
CA VAL A 83 7.08 -3.89 -13.59
C VAL A 83 7.68 -2.52 -13.91
N SER A 84 7.94 -1.70 -12.89
CA SER A 84 8.51 -0.35 -13.04
C SER A 84 9.88 -0.38 -13.72
N ARG A 85 10.70 -1.40 -13.38
CA ARG A 85 11.99 -1.64 -14.05
C ARG A 85 11.81 -1.88 -15.55
N ALA A 86 10.81 -2.68 -15.94
CA ALA A 86 10.54 -2.97 -17.35
C ALA A 86 10.04 -1.72 -18.11
N LEU A 87 9.30 -0.84 -17.43
CA LEU A 87 8.81 0.44 -17.98
C LEU A 87 9.84 1.58 -17.90
N ASN A 88 11.02 1.33 -17.32
CA ASN A 88 12.05 2.33 -17.08
C ASN A 88 11.55 3.57 -16.32
N VAL A 89 10.63 3.36 -15.37
CA VAL A 89 10.10 4.39 -14.48
C VAL A 89 10.55 4.15 -13.03
N PRO A 90 10.58 5.18 -12.18
CA PRO A 90 10.96 5.01 -10.78
C PRO A 90 10.05 4.01 -10.04
N PRO A 91 10.60 3.17 -9.16
CA PRO A 91 9.81 2.18 -8.43
C PRO A 91 8.89 2.86 -7.40
N PRO A 92 7.69 2.31 -7.17
CA PRO A 92 6.72 2.85 -6.22
C PRO A 92 7.02 2.44 -4.77
N ILE A 93 8.29 2.46 -4.36
CA ILE A 93 8.72 2.14 -2.99
C ILE A 93 9.01 3.45 -2.25
N PRO A 94 8.61 3.59 -0.98
CA PRO A 94 9.05 4.69 -0.14
C PRO A 94 10.58 4.71 -0.09
N LEU A 95 11.20 5.81 -0.53
CA LEU A 95 12.63 5.98 -0.36
C LEU A 95 12.95 6.07 1.14
N PRO A 96 14.02 5.40 1.62
CA PRO A 96 14.47 5.58 2.99
C PRO A 96 14.76 7.07 3.19
N GLY A 97 14.11 7.67 4.20
CA GLY A 97 14.31 9.08 4.50
C GLY A 97 15.76 9.33 4.89
N VAL A 98 16.49 10.07 4.06
CA VAL A 98 17.76 10.66 4.48
C VAL A 98 17.39 11.71 5.52
N ARG A 99 17.62 11.43 6.81
CA ARG A 99 17.50 12.47 7.84
C ARG A 99 18.50 13.57 7.43
N PRO A 100 18.06 14.82 7.24
CA PRO A 100 19.02 15.89 7.00
C PRO A 100 20.01 15.91 8.17
N PRO A 101 21.32 16.06 7.92
CA PRO A 101 22.29 16.16 8.99
C PRO A 101 21.86 17.30 9.92
N HIS A 102 21.80 17.01 11.22
CA HIS A 102 21.60 18.01 12.24
C HIS A 102 22.68 19.09 12.03
N LYS A 103 22.27 20.35 11.84
CA LYS A 103 23.22 21.47 11.87
C LYS A 103 23.71 21.62 13.31
N GLU A 104 24.72 20.85 13.68
CA GLU A 104 25.56 21.10 14.84
C GLU A 104 26.48 22.27 14.49
N GLY A 105 26.28 23.43 15.13
CA GLY A 105 27.18 24.55 14.96
C GLY A 105 26.56 25.91 15.26
N GLU A 106 26.11 26.11 16.49
CA GLU A 106 25.99 27.47 17.04
C GLU A 106 26.68 27.48 18.41
N SER A 107 28.01 27.60 18.37
CA SER A 107 28.81 27.84 19.57
C SER A 107 28.48 29.24 20.10
N PRO A 108 28.13 29.42 21.39
CA PRO A 108 27.92 30.75 21.95
C PRO A 108 29.26 31.48 21.99
N SER A 109 29.36 32.59 21.25
CA SER A 109 30.52 33.48 21.27
C SER A 109 30.59 34.20 22.62
N TYR A 110 31.53 33.79 23.47
CA TYR A 110 31.97 34.54 24.65
C TYR A 110 33.02 35.60 24.23
N PHE A 111 32.59 36.83 23.97
CA PHE A 111 33.38 38.08 24.03
C PHE A 111 32.37 39.24 24.07
N GLY A 112 32.43 40.25 24.95
CA GLY A 112 33.29 40.61 26.07
C GLY A 112 32.59 41.71 26.88
#